data_AF-A0A1R0WIR2-F1
#
_entry.id   AF-A0A1R0WIR2-F1
#
_cell.length_a   1.000
_cell.length_b   1.000
_cell.length_c   1.000
_cell.angle_alpha   90.00
_cell.angle_beta   90.00
_cell.angle_gamma   90.00
#
_symmetry.space_group_name_H-M   'P 1'
#
loop_
_entity.id
_entity.type
_entity.pdbx_description
1 polymer ?
#
loop_
_entity_poly.entity_id
_entity_poly.type
_entity_poly.pdbx_seq_one_letter_code
_entity_poly.pdbx_strand_id
1 'polypeptide(L)'
;MDKSLITLSIEEFGFALASLGADDVAAGLLKPMYGELKENEWELVLRAASHSLLSKGLIVRMEENEIEFVPELLDMLVHFAKSRSMLRGYTDWDGQEKVLTIHKGTESGDPYLYHLSIDQRIHLFTWTEPSEWEEELYRLYVGQARTLPLDTSSRFQLPESQWSQLTENPSLENADRLINEWSVNAADKDLIVSWCTDFQASGRSLDNLSIMNYSQEELPAAESILLLLHTDNHFWSVYDTPQESDAETLITIERTGENSLRNQLQGMIKQFANQ
;
A
#
# COMPACT_ATOMS: atom_id res chain seq x y z
N MET A 1 -19.53 18.09 -6.95
CA MET A 1 -19.38 17.45 -8.26
C MET A 1 -19.06 15.99 -7.96
N ASP A 2 -19.74 15.04 -8.58
CA ASP A 2 -19.32 13.64 -8.49
C ASP A 2 -17.93 13.52 -9.10
N LYS A 3 -17.01 12.89 -8.37
CA LYS A 3 -15.64 12.68 -8.83
C LYS A 3 -15.66 11.55 -9.86
N SER A 4 -14.99 11.76 -10.99
CA SER A 4 -14.92 10.76 -12.07
C SER A 4 -14.09 9.56 -11.63
N LEU A 5 -14.67 8.37 -11.72
CA LEU A 5 -13.97 7.10 -11.53
C LEU A 5 -13.56 6.54 -12.89
N ILE A 6 -12.26 6.39 -13.12
CA ILE A 6 -11.72 5.76 -14.34
C ILE A 6 -11.17 4.39 -13.98
N THR A 7 -11.55 3.37 -14.77
CA THR A 7 -11.06 1.99 -14.59
C THR A 7 -10.35 1.51 -15.84
N LEU A 8 -9.09 1.12 -15.67
CA LEU A 8 -8.22 0.61 -16.71
C LEU A 8 -7.80 -0.82 -16.36
N SER A 9 -7.72 -1.67 -17.37
CA SER A 9 -6.88 -2.87 -17.31
C SER A 9 -5.40 -2.49 -17.33
N ILE A 10 -4.52 -3.41 -16.95
CA ILE A 10 -3.07 -3.18 -17.00
C ILE A 10 -2.59 -2.85 -18.41
N GLU A 11 -3.16 -3.50 -19.44
CA GLU A 11 -2.81 -3.23 -20.84
C GLU A 11 -3.23 -1.82 -21.27
N GLU A 12 -4.44 -1.39 -20.90
CA GLU A 12 -4.92 -0.03 -21.16
C GLU A 12 -4.08 1.01 -20.42
N PHE A 13 -3.71 0.74 -19.17
CA PHE A 13 -2.90 1.65 -18.38
C PHE A 13 -1.47 1.76 -18.93
N GLY A 14 -0.84 0.63 -19.23
CA GLY A 14 0.49 0.58 -19.83
C GLY A 14 0.52 1.26 -21.21
N PHE A 15 -0.49 1.03 -22.06
CA PHE A 15 -0.63 1.74 -23.34
C PHE A 15 -0.75 3.25 -23.15
N ALA A 16 -1.58 3.69 -22.20
CA ALA A 16 -1.78 5.10 -21.94
C ALA A 16 -0.50 5.80 -21.46
N LEU A 17 0.26 5.16 -20.56
CA LEU A 17 1.56 5.66 -20.11
C LEU A 17 2.60 5.72 -21.23
N ALA A 18 2.72 4.67 -22.04
CA ALA A 18 3.64 4.65 -23.19
C ALA A 18 3.30 5.76 -24.21
N SER A 19 2.00 6.00 -24.44
CA SER A 19 1.53 7.06 -25.33
C SER A 19 1.87 8.48 -24.83
N LEU A 20 2.16 8.63 -23.53
CA LEU A 20 2.62 9.89 -22.92
C LEU A 20 4.15 10.00 -22.85
N GLY A 21 4.88 9.04 -23.41
CA GLY A 21 6.34 8.98 -23.35
C GLY A 21 6.88 8.54 -21.98
N ALA A 22 6.04 7.92 -21.13
CA ALA A 22 6.45 7.33 -19.86
C ALA A 22 6.84 5.85 -20.02
N ASP A 23 7.69 5.55 -21.00
CA ASP A 23 8.01 4.18 -21.44
C ASP A 23 8.60 3.32 -20.32
N ASP A 24 9.45 3.89 -19.48
CA ASP A 24 10.07 3.18 -18.34
C ASP A 24 9.01 2.76 -17.31
N VAL A 25 8.01 3.61 -17.06
CA VAL A 25 6.91 3.32 -16.13
C VAL A 25 5.99 2.26 -16.71
N ALA A 26 5.65 2.39 -18.00
CA ALA A 26 4.85 1.39 -18.72
C ALA A 26 5.55 0.01 -18.74
N ALA A 27 6.85 -0.02 -18.98
CA ALA A 27 7.65 -1.24 -18.95
C ALA A 27 7.71 -1.86 -17.55
N GLY A 28 7.88 -1.04 -16.51
CA GLY A 28 7.86 -1.48 -15.11
C GLY A 28 6.52 -2.09 -14.70
N LEU A 29 5.43 -1.64 -15.30
CA LEU A 29 4.08 -2.18 -15.09
C LEU A 29 3.86 -3.50 -15.85
N LEU A 30 4.15 -3.52 -17.16
CA LEU A 30 3.74 -4.62 -18.04
C LEU A 30 4.69 -5.83 -18.00
N LYS A 31 6.01 -5.61 -17.83
CA LYS A 31 7.00 -6.72 -17.86
C LYS A 31 6.79 -7.76 -16.74
N PRO A 32 6.48 -7.39 -15.49
CA PRO A 32 6.18 -8.38 -14.44
C PRO A 32 5.01 -9.31 -14.81
N MET A 33 4.03 -8.82 -15.57
CA MET A 33 2.82 -9.57 -15.91
C MET A 33 2.98 -10.45 -17.15
N TYR A 34 3.63 -9.96 -18.20
CA TYR A 34 3.75 -10.69 -19.47
C TYR A 34 5.12 -11.29 -19.72
N GLY A 35 6.13 -10.94 -18.91
CA GLY A 35 7.52 -11.30 -19.16
C GLY A 35 8.06 -10.64 -20.44
N GLU A 36 8.92 -11.37 -21.15
CA GLU A 36 9.44 -10.95 -22.46
C GLU A 36 8.52 -11.44 -23.58
N LEU A 37 7.67 -10.54 -24.09
CA LEU A 37 6.90 -10.78 -25.31
C LEU A 37 7.69 -10.40 -26.56
N LYS A 38 7.38 -11.07 -27.67
CA LYS A 38 7.87 -10.68 -29.00
C LYS A 38 7.17 -9.40 -29.47
N GLU A 39 7.80 -8.68 -30.39
CA GLU A 39 7.29 -7.42 -30.93
C GLU A 39 5.86 -7.52 -31.49
N ASN A 40 5.55 -8.60 -32.21
CA ASN A 40 4.22 -8.85 -32.76
C ASN A 40 3.17 -9.15 -31.69
N GLU A 41 3.57 -9.71 -30.54
CA GLU A 41 2.69 -9.96 -29.40
C GLU A 41 2.40 -8.66 -28.66
N TRP A 42 3.42 -7.81 -28.47
CA TRP A 42 3.25 -6.44 -27.97
C TRP A 42 2.31 -5.62 -28.83
N GLU A 43 2.48 -5.66 -30.16
CA GLU A 43 1.62 -4.92 -31.08
C GLU A 43 0.14 -5.31 -30.92
N LEU A 44 -0.14 -6.61 -30.77
CA LEU A 44 -1.51 -7.11 -30.54
C LEU A 44 -2.09 -6.63 -29.21
N VAL A 45 -1.29 -6.69 -28.13
CA VAL A 45 -1.69 -6.20 -26.80
C VAL A 45 -2.03 -4.70 -26.85
N LEU A 46 -1.14 -3.89 -27.42
CA LEU A 46 -1.32 -2.44 -27.50
C LEU A 46 -2.48 -2.05 -28.41
N ARG A 47 -2.71 -2.76 -29.52
CA ARG A 47 -3.89 -2.55 -30.36
C ARG A 47 -5.18 -2.89 -29.62
N ALA A 48 -5.22 -3.98 -28.88
CA ALA A 48 -6.41 -4.33 -28.09
C ALA A 48 -6.69 -3.27 -27.02
N ALA A 49 -5.65 -2.80 -26.32
CA ALA A 49 -5.73 -1.74 -25.33
C ALA A 49 -6.26 -0.41 -25.93
N SER A 50 -5.72 0.01 -27.08
CA SER A 50 -6.14 1.26 -27.73
C SER A 50 -7.60 1.22 -28.19
N HIS A 51 -8.03 0.10 -28.79
CA HIS A 51 -9.42 -0.11 -29.16
C HIS A 51 -10.36 -0.13 -27.94
N SER A 52 -9.93 -0.73 -26.84
CA SER A 52 -10.69 -0.74 -25.59
C SER A 52 -10.87 0.67 -25.02
N LEU A 53 -9.78 1.46 -24.96
CA LEU A 53 -9.82 2.86 -24.52
C LEU A 53 -10.71 3.74 -25.40
N LEU A 54 -10.64 3.57 -26.72
CA LEU A 54 -11.55 4.22 -27.67
C LEU A 54 -13.01 3.86 -27.39
N SER A 55 -13.30 2.58 -27.15
CA SER A 55 -14.67 2.11 -26.87
C SER A 55 -15.22 2.65 -25.55
N LYS A 56 -14.34 2.86 -24.55
CA LYS A 56 -14.65 3.53 -23.28
C LYS A 56 -14.81 5.05 -23.41
N GLY A 57 -14.51 5.62 -24.58
CA GLY A 57 -14.55 7.07 -24.79
C GLY A 57 -13.43 7.83 -24.08
N LEU A 58 -12.35 7.13 -23.71
CA LEU A 58 -11.19 7.72 -23.01
C LEU A 58 -10.13 8.26 -23.97
N ILE A 59 -10.21 7.90 -25.25
CA ILE A 59 -9.44 8.51 -26.35
C ILE A 59 -10.39 9.37 -27.18
N VAL A 60 -10.05 10.65 -27.33
CA VAL A 60 -10.77 11.65 -28.12
C VAL A 60 -10.35 11.60 -29.58
N ARG A 61 -9.05 11.41 -29.84
CA ARG A 61 -8.48 11.32 -31.18
C ARG A 61 -7.35 10.29 -31.22
N MET A 62 -7.31 9.49 -32.28
CA MET A 62 -6.22 8.57 -32.56
C MET A 62 -5.82 8.71 -34.03
N GLU A 63 -4.67 9.33 -34.27
CA GLU A 63 -4.00 9.40 -35.56
C GLU A 63 -2.72 8.53 -35.54
N GLU A 64 -2.08 8.30 -36.69
CA GLU A 64 -0.95 7.35 -36.81
C GLU A 64 0.17 7.56 -35.78
N ASN A 65 0.41 8.80 -35.33
CA ASN A 65 1.47 9.15 -34.39
C ASN A 65 1.01 9.96 -33.17
N GLU A 66 -0.30 10.25 -33.05
CA GLU A 66 -0.82 11.10 -31.97
C GLU A 66 -2.07 10.49 -31.36
N ILE A 67 -2.04 10.32 -30.03
CA ILE A 67 -3.17 9.87 -29.23
C ILE A 67 -3.56 10.99 -28.29
N GLU A 68 -4.80 11.42 -28.38
CA GLU A 68 -5.38 12.44 -27.50
C GLU A 68 -6.35 11.76 -26.53
N PHE A 69 -6.00 11.75 -25.25
CA PHE A 69 -6.88 11.25 -24.19
C PHE A 69 -7.88 12.32 -23.77
N VAL A 70 -8.97 11.90 -23.12
CA VAL A 70 -9.86 12.84 -22.43
C VAL A 70 -9.06 13.62 -21.37
N PRO A 71 -9.32 14.94 -21.19
CA PRO A 71 -8.52 15.77 -20.29
C PRO A 71 -8.38 15.20 -18.88
N GLU A 72 -9.47 14.68 -18.33
CA GLU A 72 -9.49 14.07 -16.99
C GLU A 72 -8.50 12.90 -16.84
N LEU A 73 -8.47 11.99 -17.83
CA LEU A 73 -7.55 10.86 -17.82
C LEU A 73 -6.11 11.35 -17.99
N LEU A 74 -5.88 12.29 -18.91
CA LEU A 74 -4.56 12.87 -19.13
C LEU A 74 -3.99 13.47 -17.84
N ASP A 75 -4.80 14.25 -17.12
CA ASP A 75 -4.40 14.89 -15.86
C ASP A 75 -4.06 13.83 -14.80
N MET A 76 -4.88 12.78 -14.66
CA MET A 76 -4.59 11.67 -13.73
C MET A 76 -3.30 10.92 -14.09
N LEU A 77 -3.06 10.64 -15.37
CA LEU A 77 -1.85 9.93 -15.82
C LEU A 77 -0.59 10.77 -15.62
N VAL A 78 -0.65 12.07 -15.92
CA VAL A 78 0.45 13.01 -15.68
C VAL A 78 0.75 13.11 -14.20
N HIS A 79 -0.28 13.19 -13.35
CA HIS A 79 -0.13 13.23 -11.90
C HIS A 79 0.49 11.94 -11.36
N PHE A 80 0.01 10.78 -11.80
CA PHE A 80 0.57 9.48 -11.45
C PHE A 80 2.07 9.40 -11.80
N ALA A 81 2.44 9.75 -13.03
CA ALA A 81 3.81 9.65 -13.51
C ALA A 81 4.79 10.62 -12.83
N LYS A 82 4.29 11.77 -12.36
CA LYS A 82 5.11 12.81 -11.72
C LYS A 82 5.17 12.70 -10.21
N SER A 83 4.20 12.04 -9.57
CA SER A 83 4.12 11.97 -8.12
C SER A 83 5.37 11.35 -7.52
N ARG A 84 5.91 12.01 -6.50
CA ARG A 84 7.09 11.56 -5.75
C ARG A 84 6.80 11.31 -4.27
N SER A 85 5.59 11.62 -3.81
CA SER A 85 5.18 11.49 -2.42
C SER A 85 3.86 10.75 -2.37
N MET A 86 3.85 9.60 -1.70
CA MET A 86 2.74 8.66 -1.74
C MET A 86 2.43 8.07 -0.37
N LEU A 87 1.14 7.95 -0.06
CA LEU A 87 0.66 7.06 1.00
C LEU A 87 0.22 5.75 0.34
N ARG A 88 0.89 4.65 0.63
CA ARG A 88 0.71 3.37 -0.05
C ARG A 88 0.33 2.27 0.93
N GLY A 89 -0.88 1.74 0.78
CA GLY A 89 -1.35 0.55 1.46
C GLY A 89 -1.23 -0.68 0.56
N TYR A 90 -0.74 -1.79 1.11
CA TYR A 90 -0.69 -3.10 0.49
C TYR A 90 -1.43 -4.12 1.37
N THR A 91 -2.19 -4.99 0.73
CA THR A 91 -2.84 -6.12 1.40
C THR A 91 -3.08 -7.31 0.46
N ASP A 92 -2.97 -8.53 0.98
CA ASP A 92 -3.33 -9.76 0.26
C ASP A 92 -4.15 -10.77 1.10
N TRP A 93 -4.61 -10.38 2.30
CA TRP A 93 -5.17 -11.29 3.29
C TRP A 93 -6.42 -12.06 2.83
N ASP A 94 -7.22 -11.49 1.92
CA ASP A 94 -8.44 -12.13 1.40
C ASP A 94 -8.21 -12.94 0.12
N GLY A 95 -6.94 -13.25 -0.19
CA GLY A 95 -6.53 -14.01 -1.37
C GLY A 95 -6.57 -13.19 -2.66
N GLN A 96 -6.72 -11.87 -2.54
CA GLN A 96 -6.67 -10.91 -3.63
C GLN A 96 -5.68 -9.81 -3.28
N GLU A 97 -4.68 -9.63 -4.13
CA GLU A 97 -3.68 -8.57 -3.91
C GLU A 97 -4.33 -7.21 -4.21
N LYS A 98 -4.22 -6.28 -3.25
CA LYS A 98 -4.69 -4.91 -3.42
C LYS A 98 -3.60 -3.94 -3.02
N VAL A 99 -3.38 -2.93 -3.85
CA VAL A 99 -2.48 -1.81 -3.57
C VAL A 99 -3.25 -0.51 -3.74
N LEU A 100 -3.47 0.18 -2.64
CA LEU A 100 -4.06 1.52 -2.64
C LEU A 100 -2.92 2.52 -2.51
N THR A 101 -2.79 3.42 -3.47
CA THR A 101 -1.80 4.48 -3.46
C THR A 101 -2.50 5.82 -3.58
N ILE A 102 -2.20 6.73 -2.66
CA ILE A 102 -2.61 8.13 -2.72
C ILE A 102 -1.40 8.94 -3.15
N HIS A 103 -1.46 9.47 -4.35
CA HIS A 103 -0.39 10.25 -4.97
C HIS A 103 -0.59 11.74 -4.65
N LYS A 104 0.41 12.33 -4.00
CA LYS A 104 0.47 13.77 -3.79
C LYS A 104 0.92 14.47 -5.07
N GLY A 105 0.34 15.63 -5.35
CA GLY A 105 0.75 16.50 -6.45
C GLY A 105 2.11 17.14 -6.23
N THR A 106 2.61 17.78 -7.28
CA THR A 106 3.94 18.41 -7.28
C THR A 106 3.90 19.84 -6.78
N GLU A 107 2.77 20.52 -6.92
CA GLU A 107 2.57 21.90 -6.50
C GLU A 107 1.63 22.01 -5.29
N SER A 108 1.79 23.08 -4.52
CA SER A 108 0.95 23.32 -3.34
C SER A 108 -0.49 23.60 -3.78
N GLY A 109 -1.42 22.80 -3.25
CA GLY A 109 -2.84 22.89 -3.59
C GLY A 109 -3.27 22.00 -4.76
N ASP A 110 -2.36 21.23 -5.36
CA ASP A 110 -2.71 20.17 -6.30
C ASP A 110 -3.63 19.14 -5.62
N PRO A 111 -4.60 18.57 -6.36
CA PRO A 111 -5.44 17.50 -5.84
C PRO A 111 -4.61 16.25 -5.53
N TYR A 112 -5.14 15.37 -4.69
CA TYR A 112 -4.57 14.05 -4.49
C TYR A 112 -5.22 13.06 -5.46
N LEU A 113 -4.42 12.16 -6.03
CA LEU A 113 -4.91 11.11 -6.90
C LEU A 113 -4.97 9.80 -6.12
N TYR A 114 -6.16 9.23 -6.00
CA TYR A 114 -6.38 7.88 -5.52
C TYR A 114 -6.14 6.90 -6.65
N HIS A 115 -5.32 5.88 -6.40
CA HIS A 115 -5.05 4.77 -7.31
C HIS A 115 -5.22 3.44 -6.56
N LEU A 116 -6.19 2.63 -6.97
CA LEU A 116 -6.33 1.26 -6.46
C LEU A 116 -5.97 0.26 -7.55
N SER A 117 -4.97 -0.58 -7.28
CA SER A 117 -4.57 -1.72 -8.10
C SER A 117 -5.10 -3.00 -7.47
N ILE A 118 -5.76 -3.86 -8.26
CA ILE A 118 -6.29 -5.15 -7.84
C ILE A 118 -5.66 -6.25 -8.71
N ASP A 119 -4.98 -7.20 -8.06
CA ASP A 119 -4.21 -8.29 -8.69
C ASP A 119 -3.25 -7.82 -9.79
N GLN A 120 -2.79 -6.56 -9.69
CA GLN A 120 -2.00 -5.83 -10.71
C GLN A 120 -2.68 -5.72 -12.08
N ARG A 121 -3.96 -6.10 -12.19
CA ARG A 121 -4.68 -6.21 -13.47
C ARG A 121 -5.69 -5.10 -13.68
N ILE A 122 -6.30 -4.64 -12.59
CA ILE A 122 -7.34 -3.61 -12.63
C ILE A 122 -6.81 -2.41 -11.87
N HIS A 123 -6.84 -1.25 -12.51
CA HIS A 123 -6.40 0.01 -11.96
C HIS A 123 -7.57 0.99 -11.96
N LEU A 124 -7.89 1.50 -10.78
CA LEU A 124 -8.94 2.48 -10.56
C LEU A 124 -8.31 3.81 -10.18
N PHE A 125 -8.74 4.89 -10.84
CA PHE A 125 -8.27 6.24 -10.59
C PHE A 125 -9.44 7.17 -10.29
N THR A 126 -9.28 8.00 -9.26
CA THR A 126 -10.18 9.11 -8.96
C THR A 126 -9.40 10.18 -8.20
N TRP A 127 -9.80 11.44 -8.30
CA TRP A 127 -9.32 12.45 -7.37
C TRP A 127 -9.87 12.17 -5.97
N THR A 128 -9.15 12.60 -4.94
CA THR A 128 -9.51 12.38 -3.54
C THR A 128 -9.04 13.53 -2.65
N GLU A 129 -9.55 13.59 -1.43
CA GLU A 129 -9.18 14.55 -0.39
C GLU A 129 -8.99 13.86 0.97
N PRO A 130 -8.16 14.42 1.88
CA PRO A 130 -7.82 13.77 3.16
C PRO A 130 -9.00 13.31 4.02
N SER A 131 -10.15 13.99 3.92
CA SER A 131 -11.40 13.65 4.61
C SER A 131 -11.96 12.27 4.24
N GLU A 132 -11.56 11.71 3.10
CA GLU A 132 -12.08 10.44 2.57
C GLU A 132 -11.19 9.24 2.92
N TRP A 133 -9.91 9.47 3.22
CA TRP A 133 -8.90 8.41 3.18
C TRP A 133 -8.99 7.41 4.32
N GLU A 134 -9.41 7.86 5.50
CA GLU A 134 -9.46 7.00 6.69
C GLU A 134 -10.39 5.81 6.47
N GLU A 135 -11.59 6.09 5.96
CA GLU A 135 -12.59 5.06 5.72
C GLU A 135 -12.22 4.18 4.50
N GLU A 136 -11.56 4.73 3.48
CA GLU A 136 -11.04 3.93 2.35
C GLU A 136 -9.93 2.96 2.79
N LEU A 137 -8.98 3.43 3.60
CA LEU A 137 -7.91 2.60 4.16
C LEU A 137 -8.47 1.58 5.15
N TYR A 138 -9.45 1.96 5.97
CA TYR A 138 -10.12 1.03 6.86
C TYR A 138 -10.79 -0.09 6.06
N ARG A 139 -11.52 0.23 4.98
CA ARG A 139 -12.12 -0.76 4.08
C ARG A 139 -11.10 -1.64 3.38
N LEU A 140 -9.94 -1.09 3.01
CA LEU A 140 -8.85 -1.85 2.40
C LEU A 140 -8.42 -3.02 3.30
N TYR A 141 -8.16 -2.75 4.57
CA TYR A 141 -7.66 -3.76 5.52
C TYR A 141 -8.78 -4.61 6.15
N VAL A 142 -9.90 -4.01 6.52
CA VAL A 142 -10.96 -4.74 7.26
C VAL A 142 -11.94 -5.44 6.31
N GLY A 143 -12.10 -4.93 5.10
CA GLY A 143 -13.17 -5.34 4.19
C GLY A 143 -14.54 -4.82 4.64
N GLN A 144 -15.60 -5.25 3.96
CA GLN A 144 -16.96 -4.74 4.19
C GLN A 144 -17.76 -5.52 5.24
N ALA A 145 -17.38 -6.76 5.55
CA ALA A 145 -18.20 -7.69 6.33
C ALA A 145 -17.63 -8.04 7.71
N ARG A 146 -16.39 -7.65 8.00
CA ARG A 146 -15.71 -8.00 9.24
C ARG A 146 -16.05 -6.99 10.33
N THR A 147 -16.33 -7.48 11.54
CA THR A 147 -16.54 -6.65 12.72
C THR A 147 -15.39 -6.86 13.68
N LEU A 148 -14.71 -5.78 14.06
CA LEU A 148 -13.68 -5.79 15.08
C LEU A 148 -14.29 -5.42 16.44
N PRO A 149 -13.73 -5.92 17.55
CA PRO A 149 -14.02 -5.36 18.87
C PRO A 149 -13.65 -3.87 18.88
N LEU A 150 -14.51 -3.06 19.50
CA LEU A 150 -14.32 -1.61 19.59
C LEU A 150 -13.00 -1.27 20.28
N ASP A 151 -12.76 -1.87 21.45
CA ASP A 151 -11.60 -1.59 22.29
C ASP A 151 -10.87 -2.88 22.65
N THR A 152 -9.72 -3.06 22.01
CA THR A 152 -8.67 -3.97 22.45
C THR A 152 -7.38 -3.18 22.29
N SER A 153 -6.68 -2.94 23.39
CA SER A 153 -5.33 -2.38 23.35
C SER A 153 -4.51 -3.07 24.43
N SER A 154 -3.67 -3.98 23.96
CA SER A 154 -2.60 -4.60 24.73
C SER A 154 -1.38 -4.58 23.85
N ARG A 155 -0.26 -4.08 24.37
CA ARG A 155 0.95 -3.88 23.59
C ARG A 155 2.18 -4.28 24.37
N PHE A 156 3.21 -4.67 23.65
CA PHE A 156 4.55 -4.85 24.16
C PHE A 156 5.55 -4.14 23.24
N GLN A 157 6.76 -3.89 23.74
CA GLN A 157 7.81 -3.22 23.00
C GLN A 157 9.07 -4.06 23.02
N LEU A 158 9.74 -4.15 21.87
CA LEU A 158 11.01 -4.85 21.71
C LEU A 158 12.01 -3.91 21.03
N PRO A 159 13.29 -3.90 21.43
CA PRO A 159 14.35 -3.35 20.61
C PRO A 159 14.40 -4.03 19.23
N GLU A 160 14.81 -3.30 18.20
CA GLU A 160 14.90 -3.81 16.81
C GLU A 160 15.71 -5.12 16.72
N SER A 161 16.79 -5.24 17.49
CA SER A 161 17.60 -6.45 17.56
C SER A 161 16.85 -7.67 18.12
N GLN A 162 15.89 -7.48 19.03
CA GLN A 162 15.04 -8.54 19.57
C GLN A 162 13.89 -8.87 18.62
N TRP A 163 13.29 -7.86 18.00
CA TRP A 163 12.27 -8.03 16.96
C TRP A 163 12.78 -8.89 15.79
N SER A 164 14.00 -8.62 15.32
CA SER A 164 14.65 -9.38 14.25
C SER A 164 14.80 -10.86 14.64
N GLN A 165 15.28 -11.14 15.85
CA GLN A 165 15.41 -12.53 16.34
C GLN A 165 14.04 -13.25 16.45
N LEU A 166 13.00 -12.53 16.86
CA LEU A 166 11.66 -13.09 17.00
C LEU A 166 11.05 -13.45 15.65
N THR A 167 11.22 -12.59 14.64
CA THR A 167 10.65 -12.76 13.30
C THR A 167 11.42 -13.75 12.43
N GLU A 168 12.74 -13.89 12.61
CA GLU A 168 13.56 -14.88 11.90
C GLU A 168 13.09 -16.33 12.16
N ASN A 169 12.76 -16.65 13.42
CA ASN A 169 12.24 -17.95 13.81
C ASN A 169 11.10 -17.81 14.84
N PRO A 170 9.85 -17.59 14.40
CA PRO A 170 8.72 -17.33 15.29
C PRO A 170 8.13 -18.61 15.92
N SER A 171 8.89 -19.70 16.00
CA SER A 171 8.41 -20.94 16.64
C SER A 171 8.19 -20.76 18.13
N LEU A 172 7.15 -21.40 18.67
CA LEU A 172 6.83 -21.32 20.10
C LEU A 172 8.01 -21.73 20.99
N GLU A 173 8.75 -22.77 20.60
CA GLU A 173 9.98 -23.20 21.31
C GLU A 173 11.04 -22.09 21.32
N ASN A 174 11.25 -21.41 20.19
CA ASN A 174 12.20 -20.31 20.12
C ASN A 174 11.70 -19.07 20.86
N ALA A 175 10.41 -18.74 20.77
CA ALA A 175 9.79 -17.64 21.50
C ALA A 175 9.94 -17.84 23.01
N ASP A 176 9.65 -19.04 23.53
CA ASP A 176 9.83 -19.38 24.95
C ASP A 176 11.30 -19.24 25.38
N ARG A 177 12.25 -19.70 24.55
CA ARG A 177 13.68 -19.52 24.80
C ARG A 177 14.05 -18.03 24.88
N LEU A 178 13.67 -17.24 23.88
CA LEU A 178 13.98 -15.81 23.80
C LEU A 178 13.34 -15.02 24.95
N ILE A 179 12.07 -15.28 25.28
CA ILE A 179 11.37 -14.66 26.40
C ILE A 179 12.10 -14.88 27.73
N ASN A 180 12.66 -16.08 27.94
CA ASN A 180 13.43 -16.40 29.13
C ASN A 180 14.80 -15.71 29.15
N GLU A 181 15.44 -15.54 27.99
CA GLU A 181 16.70 -14.81 27.84
C GLU A 181 16.52 -13.30 28.07
N TRP A 182 15.46 -12.70 27.55
CA TRP A 182 15.20 -11.26 27.62
C TRP A 182 14.62 -10.78 28.95
N SER A 183 14.32 -11.69 29.88
CA SER A 183 13.72 -11.35 31.19
C SER A 183 12.43 -10.53 31.08
N VAL A 184 11.60 -10.85 30.09
CA VAL A 184 10.33 -10.15 29.81
C VAL A 184 9.35 -10.29 30.99
N ASN A 185 8.57 -9.23 31.27
CA ASN A 185 7.54 -9.26 32.31
C ASN A 185 6.44 -10.28 31.96
N ALA A 186 5.75 -10.83 32.97
CA ALA A 186 4.78 -11.91 32.77
C ALA A 186 3.62 -11.56 31.82
N ALA A 187 3.15 -10.31 31.81
CA ALA A 187 2.04 -9.89 30.96
C ALA A 187 2.43 -9.84 29.48
N ASP A 188 3.65 -9.42 29.18
CA ASP A 188 4.18 -9.36 27.82
C ASP A 188 4.54 -10.76 27.29
N LYS A 189 4.86 -11.74 28.16
CA LYS A 189 5.11 -13.14 27.72
C LYS A 189 3.93 -13.71 26.95
N ASP A 190 2.73 -13.60 27.52
CA ASP A 190 1.51 -14.13 26.92
C ASP A 190 1.19 -13.42 25.59
N LEU A 191 1.47 -12.12 25.51
CA LEU A 191 1.30 -11.34 24.28
C LEU A 191 2.29 -11.74 23.18
N ILE A 192 3.57 -11.93 23.52
CA ILE A 192 4.60 -12.35 22.56
C ILE A 192 4.26 -13.75 22.01
N VAL A 193 3.85 -14.68 22.86
CA VAL A 193 3.43 -16.02 22.45
C VAL A 193 2.18 -15.95 21.54
N SER A 194 1.20 -15.13 21.89
CA SER A 194 0.01 -14.93 21.03
C SER A 194 0.40 -14.35 19.67
N TRP A 195 1.25 -13.32 19.64
CA TRP A 195 1.72 -12.73 18.39
C TRP A 195 2.47 -13.75 17.53
N CYS A 196 3.38 -14.54 18.11
CA CYS A 196 4.11 -15.57 17.37
C CYS A 196 3.17 -16.60 16.75
N THR A 197 2.16 -17.03 17.51
CA THR A 197 1.14 -17.98 17.02
C THR A 197 0.39 -17.44 15.82
N ASP A 198 -0.11 -16.19 15.92
CA ASP A 198 -0.87 -15.54 14.86
C ASP A 198 0.02 -15.28 13.62
N PHE A 199 1.27 -14.84 13.84
CA PHE A 199 2.22 -14.58 12.76
C PHE A 199 2.66 -15.85 12.03
N GLN A 200 2.78 -16.98 12.75
CA GLN A 200 3.01 -18.26 12.11
C GLN A 200 1.81 -18.74 11.30
N ALA A 201 0.60 -18.56 11.85
CA ALA A 201 -0.64 -18.95 11.19
C ALA A 201 -0.90 -18.16 9.89
N SER A 202 -0.44 -16.91 9.82
CA SER A 202 -0.54 -16.08 8.59
C SER A 202 0.49 -16.44 7.51
N GLY A 203 1.32 -17.45 7.72
CA GLY A 203 2.44 -17.75 6.80
C GLY A 203 3.57 -16.73 6.87
N ARG A 204 3.65 -15.96 7.97
CA ARG A 204 4.65 -14.91 8.21
C ARG A 204 4.54 -13.72 7.25
N SER A 205 3.33 -13.46 6.74
CA SER A 205 3.03 -12.28 5.94
C SER A 205 2.50 -11.15 6.83
N LEU A 206 2.86 -9.91 6.46
CA LEU A 206 2.36 -8.67 7.05
C LEU A 206 1.95 -7.73 5.93
N ASP A 207 0.76 -7.18 6.07
CA ASP A 207 0.30 -6.07 5.26
C ASP A 207 0.99 -4.78 5.72
N ASN A 208 0.97 -3.74 4.90
CA ASN A 208 1.60 -2.48 5.28
C ASN A 208 0.83 -1.26 4.79
N LEU A 209 0.96 -0.17 5.55
CA LEU A 209 0.70 1.19 5.14
C LEU A 209 2.00 1.98 5.27
N SER A 210 2.44 2.62 4.20
CA SER A 210 3.73 3.31 4.14
C SER A 210 3.61 4.70 3.57
N ILE A 211 4.41 5.63 4.10
CA ILE A 211 4.64 6.94 3.48
C ILE A 211 5.96 6.84 2.71
N MET A 212 5.89 7.00 1.39
CA MET A 212 7.01 6.85 0.48
C MET A 212 7.34 8.19 -0.16
N ASN A 213 8.61 8.62 -0.06
CA ASN A 213 9.11 9.81 -0.74
C ASN A 213 10.29 9.43 -1.66
N TYR A 214 10.15 9.77 -2.95
CA TYR A 214 11.11 9.45 -4.01
C TYR A 214 12.00 10.67 -4.24
N SER A 215 13.24 10.59 -3.78
CA SER A 215 14.27 11.53 -4.21
C SER A 215 14.78 11.16 -5.62
N GLN A 216 15.45 12.09 -6.31
CA GLN A 216 16.05 11.80 -7.62
C GLN A 216 17.31 10.93 -7.54
N GLU A 217 17.91 10.81 -6.35
CA GLU A 217 19.28 10.30 -6.18
C GLU A 217 19.35 9.00 -5.35
N GLU A 218 18.29 8.64 -4.64
CA GLU A 218 18.28 7.46 -3.75
C GLU A 218 17.16 6.48 -4.10
N LEU A 219 17.37 5.22 -3.73
CA LEU A 219 16.31 4.21 -3.77
C LEU A 219 15.17 4.67 -2.86
N PRO A 220 13.90 4.53 -3.29
CA PRO A 220 12.77 4.94 -2.48
C PRO A 220 12.75 4.15 -1.17
N ALA A 221 12.89 4.85 -0.06
CA ALA A 221 12.71 4.32 1.28
C ALA A 221 11.40 4.84 1.85
N ALA A 222 10.73 4.01 2.65
CA ALA A 222 9.58 4.47 3.41
C ALA A 222 10.06 5.35 4.56
N GLU A 223 9.48 6.53 4.70
CA GLU A 223 9.74 7.41 5.85
C GLU A 223 9.01 6.94 7.11
N SER A 224 7.89 6.25 6.92
CA SER A 224 7.05 5.71 7.98
C SER A 224 6.35 4.47 7.47
N ILE A 225 6.32 3.42 8.30
CA ILE A 225 5.65 2.16 8.00
C ILE A 225 4.80 1.76 9.21
N LEU A 226 3.55 1.40 8.94
CA LEU A 226 2.67 0.66 9.82
C LEU A 226 2.47 -0.72 9.21
N LEU A 227 2.95 -1.77 9.88
CA LEU A 227 2.69 -3.15 9.48
C LEU A 227 1.45 -3.69 10.18
N LEU A 228 0.69 -4.52 9.48
CA LEU A 228 -0.59 -5.06 9.94
C LEU A 228 -0.62 -6.57 9.75
N LEU A 229 -0.89 -7.30 10.83
CA LEU A 229 -1.18 -8.73 10.80
C LEU A 229 -2.68 -8.95 10.97
N HIS A 230 -3.28 -9.63 10.00
CA HIS A 230 -4.70 -9.96 10.05
C HIS A 230 -4.93 -11.21 10.90
N THR A 231 -5.94 -11.16 11.75
CA THR A 231 -6.49 -12.32 12.47
C THR A 231 -7.99 -12.38 12.26
N ASP A 232 -8.73 -13.26 12.93
CA ASP A 232 -10.19 -13.27 12.81
C ASP A 232 -10.85 -12.08 13.52
N ASN A 233 -10.35 -11.69 14.70
CA ASN A 233 -11.05 -10.79 15.62
C ASN A 233 -10.24 -9.57 16.08
N HIS A 234 -9.02 -9.38 15.60
CA HIS A 234 -8.21 -8.18 15.87
C HIS A 234 -7.16 -8.00 14.77
N PHE A 235 -6.34 -6.97 14.92
CA PHE A 235 -5.11 -6.80 14.17
C PHE A 235 -3.93 -6.82 15.13
N TRP A 236 -2.76 -7.26 14.65
CA TRP A 236 -1.51 -6.80 15.25
C TRP A 236 -0.97 -5.65 14.42
N SER A 237 -0.84 -4.50 15.05
CA SER A 237 -0.18 -3.32 14.47
C SER A 237 1.26 -3.29 14.94
N VAL A 238 2.20 -3.18 14.02
CA VAL A 238 3.64 -3.07 14.32
C VAL A 238 4.18 -1.78 13.72
N TYR A 239 4.81 -0.96 14.56
CA TYR A 239 5.32 0.35 14.16
C TYR A 239 6.46 0.81 15.07
N ASP A 240 7.33 1.65 14.51
CA ASP A 240 8.45 2.23 15.25
C ASP A 240 7.96 3.23 16.29
N THR A 241 8.56 3.20 17.47
CA THR A 241 8.36 4.19 18.52
C THR A 241 9.59 5.07 18.62
N PRO A 242 9.51 6.33 18.14
CA PRO A 242 10.62 7.26 18.22
C PRO A 242 11.11 7.39 19.66
N GLN A 243 12.41 7.23 19.86
CA GLN A 243 13.07 7.51 21.13
C GLN A 243 13.73 8.90 21.05
N GLU A 244 13.85 9.58 22.19
CA GLU A 244 14.67 10.79 22.28
C GLU A 244 16.16 10.42 22.33
N SER A 245 16.99 10.99 21.44
CA SER A 245 18.45 10.77 21.30
C SER A 245 18.87 9.33 20.91
N ASP A 246 20.19 9.08 20.73
CA ASP A 246 20.90 7.88 20.19
C ASP A 246 20.53 6.48 20.80
N ALA A 247 19.39 6.33 21.46
CA ALA A 247 18.84 5.06 21.88
C ALA A 247 18.41 4.19 20.69
N GLU A 248 18.52 2.87 20.85
CA GLU A 248 18.03 1.89 19.88
C GLU A 248 16.52 2.07 19.65
N THR A 249 16.08 2.01 18.39
CA THR A 249 14.68 2.09 18.02
C THR A 249 13.88 0.97 18.70
N LEU A 250 12.77 1.34 19.32
CA LEU A 250 11.83 0.38 19.88
C LEU A 250 10.71 0.11 18.88
N ILE A 251 10.47 -1.16 18.60
CA ILE A 251 9.34 -1.65 17.83
C ILE A 251 8.18 -1.88 18.79
N THR A 252 7.06 -1.19 18.57
CA THR A 252 5.81 -1.47 19.30
C THR A 252 4.99 -2.48 18.53
N ILE A 253 4.54 -3.52 19.23
CA ILE A 253 3.59 -4.51 18.74
C ILE A 253 2.31 -4.35 19.57
N GLU A 254 1.23 -3.93 18.93
CA GLU A 254 -0.05 -3.66 19.58
C GLU A 254 -1.15 -4.55 19.01
N ARG A 255 -1.91 -5.19 19.90
CA ARG A 255 -3.18 -5.82 19.55
C ARG A 255 -4.24 -4.74 19.41
N THR A 256 -4.73 -4.52 18.20
CA THR A 256 -5.63 -3.41 17.86
C THR A 256 -7.05 -3.88 17.56
N GLY A 257 -8.01 -3.23 18.22
CA GLY A 257 -9.43 -3.20 17.83
C GLY A 257 -9.73 -2.08 16.83
N GLU A 258 -11.01 -1.86 16.54
CA GLU A 258 -11.45 -0.88 15.54
C GLU A 258 -10.94 0.54 15.84
N ASN A 259 -11.16 1.04 17.06
CA ASN A 259 -10.80 2.41 17.41
C ASN A 259 -9.29 2.65 17.33
N SER A 260 -8.48 1.70 17.79
CA SER A 260 -7.02 1.82 17.76
C SER A 260 -6.49 1.83 16.32
N LEU A 261 -6.98 0.92 15.48
CA LEU A 261 -6.61 0.88 14.06
C LEU A 261 -6.98 2.19 13.35
N ARG A 262 -8.23 2.67 13.49
CA ARG A 262 -8.66 3.93 12.87
C ARG A 262 -7.80 5.11 13.33
N ASN A 263 -7.43 5.18 14.60
CA ASN A 263 -6.53 6.22 15.12
C ASN A 263 -5.14 6.14 14.49
N GLN A 264 -4.58 4.93 14.30
CA GLN A 264 -3.28 4.74 13.63
C GLN A 264 -3.33 5.17 12.17
N LEU A 265 -4.39 4.78 11.43
CA LEU A 265 -4.62 5.21 10.04
C LEU A 265 -4.71 6.74 9.94
N GLN A 266 -5.45 7.38 10.84
CA GLN A 266 -5.53 8.85 10.90
C GLN A 266 -4.18 9.50 11.20
N GLY A 267 -3.34 8.86 12.02
CA GLY A 267 -1.97 9.31 12.29
C GLY A 267 -1.14 9.37 11.01
N MET A 268 -1.14 8.27 10.25
CA MET A 268 -0.44 8.17 8.96
C MET A 268 -0.98 9.19 7.93
N ILE A 269 -2.31 9.35 7.85
CA ILE A 269 -2.95 10.35 6.97
C ILE A 269 -2.51 11.77 7.34
N LYS A 270 -2.53 12.12 8.63
CA LYS A 270 -2.11 13.46 9.09
C LYS A 270 -0.63 13.70 8.84
N GLN A 271 0.22 12.69 9.04
CA GLN A 271 1.63 12.79 8.72
C GLN A 271 1.83 13.07 7.23
N PHE A 272 1.20 12.29 6.35
CA PHE A 272 1.33 12.45 4.90
C PHE A 272 0.76 13.78 4.36
N ALA A 273 -0.45 14.15 4.80
CA ALA A 273 -1.15 15.34 4.30
C ALA A 273 -0.52 16.66 4.74
N ASN A 274 0.21 16.68 5.87
CA ASN A 274 0.83 17.89 6.42
C ASN A 274 2.31 18.05 6.05
N GLN A 275 2.91 17.09 5.35
CA GLN A 275 4.20 17.28 4.67
C GLN A 275 4.05 18.28 3.51
#